data_AF-A0A9E0NSY6-F1
#
_entry.id   AF-A0A9E0NSY6-F1
#
_cell.length_a   1.000
_cell.length_b   1.000
_cell.length_c   1.000
_cell.angle_alpha   90.00
_cell.angle_beta   90.00
_cell.angle_gamma   90.00
#
_symmetry.space_group_name_H-M   'P 1'
#
loop_
_entity.id
_entity.type
_entity.pdbx_description
1 polymer ?
#
loop_
_entity_poly.entity_id
_entity_poly.type
_entity_poly.pdbx_seq_one_letter_code
_entity_poly.pdbx_strand_id
1 'polypeptide(L)'
;MSLPASPCIGLCQANATSGTCTGCRRTLDEISRWSGMTAPERQAVLERLAASQTTPNRTCPQCGTAFGCGTGGRSGGCWCQDLPATLPVPEAAASCLCPDCLGALINNAENLT
;
A
#
# COMPACT_ATOMS: atom_id res chain seq x y z
N MET A 1 12.53 -26.19 -5.23
CA MET A 1 11.85 -25.32 -4.25
C MET A 1 12.15 -23.88 -4.62
N SER A 2 11.14 -23.05 -4.83
CA SER A 2 11.33 -21.64 -5.18
C SER A 2 11.64 -20.82 -3.92
N LEU A 3 12.61 -19.90 -4.00
CA LEU A 3 12.93 -18.97 -2.92
C LEU A 3 11.98 -17.77 -3.00
N PRO A 4 11.29 -17.40 -1.90
CA PRO A 4 10.43 -16.22 -1.89
C PRO A 4 11.20 -14.94 -2.29
N ALA A 5 10.52 -14.10 -3.07
CA ALA A 5 11.05 -12.81 -3.51
C ALA A 5 11.19 -11.84 -2.33
N SER A 6 12.14 -10.92 -2.46
CA SER A 6 12.35 -9.87 -1.46
C SER A 6 11.19 -8.88 -1.46
N PRO A 7 10.68 -8.46 -0.28
CA PRO A 7 9.65 -7.41 -0.17
C PRO A 7 10.25 -5.99 -0.29
N CYS A 8 11.50 -5.86 -0.74
CA CYS A 8 12.19 -4.57 -0.83
C CYS A 8 11.62 -3.72 -1.97
N ILE A 9 11.24 -2.48 -1.66
CA ILE A 9 10.75 -1.48 -2.64
C ILE A 9 11.83 -0.49 -3.08
N GLY A 10 13.10 -0.75 -2.77
CA GLY A 10 14.22 0.14 -3.12
C GLY A 10 14.40 1.36 -2.20
N LEU A 11 13.56 1.51 -1.16
CA LEU A 11 13.72 2.55 -0.15
C LEU A 11 14.57 2.04 1.03
N CYS A 12 15.78 2.57 1.19
CA CYS A 12 16.68 2.21 2.30
C CYS A 12 16.72 3.32 3.36
N GLN A 13 15.69 3.38 4.21
CA GLN A 13 15.65 4.30 5.35
C GLN A 13 15.16 3.56 6.59
N ALA A 14 15.90 3.68 7.69
CA ALA A 14 15.54 3.08 8.97
C ALA A 14 14.65 4.03 9.78
N ASN A 15 13.58 3.51 10.36
CA ASN A 15 12.83 4.20 11.39
C ASN A 15 13.55 4.02 12.73
N ALA A 16 14.04 5.12 13.30
CA ALA A 16 14.80 5.11 14.55
C ALA A 16 13.96 4.66 15.77
N THR A 17 12.64 4.84 15.73
CA THR A 17 11.72 4.45 16.81
C THR A 17 11.38 2.96 16.77
N SER A 18 11.08 2.41 15.58
CA SER A 18 10.68 1.00 15.44
C SER A 18 11.82 0.05 15.11
N GLY A 19 13.01 0.54 14.77
CA GLY A 19 14.17 -0.28 14.39
C GLY A 19 13.99 -1.05 13.07
N THR A 20 13.02 -0.65 12.25
CA THR A 20 12.70 -1.30 10.97
C THR A 20 12.82 -0.34 9.79
N CYS A 21 12.99 -0.88 8.58
CA CYS A 21 12.98 -0.10 7.35
C CYS A 21 11.60 0.52 7.10
N THR A 22 11.54 1.82 6.79
CA THR A 22 10.29 2.54 6.51
C THR A 22 9.58 2.03 5.26
N GLY A 23 10.31 1.46 4.30
CA GLY A 23 9.76 0.89 3.08
C GLY A 23 9.29 -0.56 3.26
N CYS A 24 10.21 -1.48 3.47
CA CYS A 24 9.90 -2.92 3.50
C CYS A 24 9.55 -3.47 4.89
N ARG A 25 9.63 -2.65 5.95
CA ARG A 25 9.29 -2.99 7.36
C ARG A 25 10.06 -4.17 7.97
N ARG A 26 11.12 -4.64 7.30
CA ARG A 26 12.11 -5.58 7.86
C ARG A 26 13.05 -4.87 8.82
N THR A 27 13.61 -5.63 9.78
CA THR A 27 14.72 -5.14 10.61
C THR A 27 16.00 -5.03 9.79
N LEU A 28 16.96 -4.24 10.25
CA LEU A 28 18.26 -4.11 9.57
C LEU A 28 19.02 -5.44 9.51
N ASP A 29 18.84 -6.29 10.51
CA ASP A 29 19.43 -7.62 10.60
C ASP A 29 18.81 -8.58 9.56
N GLU A 30 17.49 -8.59 9.41
CA GLU A 30 16.81 -9.37 8.37
C GLU A 30 17.20 -8.90 6.96
N ILE A 31 17.40 -7.59 6.77
CA ILE A 31 17.85 -7.02 5.50
C ILE A 31 19.26 -7.53 5.17
N SER A 32 20.16 -7.48 6.14
CA SER A 32 21.57 -7.86 5.97
C SER A 32 21.72 -9.36 5.69
N ARG A 33 20.88 -10.20 6.30
CA ARG A 33 20.96 -11.66 6.16
C ARG A 33 20.11 -12.26 5.03
N TRP A 34 19.28 -11.45 4.36
CA TRP A 34 18.30 -11.93 3.38
C TRP A 34 18.86 -12.85 2.28
N SER A 35 20.02 -12.50 1.72
CA SER A 35 20.66 -13.29 0.66
C SER A 35 21.05 -14.70 1.12
N GLY A 36 21.40 -14.86 2.40
CA GLY A 36 21.75 -16.14 3.02
C GLY A 36 20.58 -16.94 3.61
N MET A 37 19.38 -16.36 3.69
CA MET A 37 18.21 -17.04 4.25
C MET A 37 17.66 -18.12 3.31
N THR A 38 17.26 -19.24 3.90
CA THR A 38 16.53 -20.33 3.29
C THR A 38 15.09 -19.94 2.96
N ALA A 39 14.42 -20.73 2.11
CA ALA A 39 13.01 -20.52 1.77
C ALA A 39 12.06 -20.43 2.99
N PRO A 40 12.12 -21.34 4.00
CA PRO A 40 11.27 -21.23 5.18
C PRO A 40 11.59 -20.00 6.04
N GLU A 41 12.85 -19.59 6.15
CA GLU A 41 13.21 -18.36 6.88
C GLU A 41 12.65 -17.10 6.20
N ARG A 42 12.78 -17.02 4.87
CA ARG A 42 12.18 -15.92 4.09
C ARG A 42 10.67 -15.88 4.23
N GLN A 43 10.04 -17.05 4.20
CA GLN A 43 8.59 -17.18 4.37
C GLN A 43 8.14 -16.68 5.75
N ALA A 44 8.83 -17.07 6.82
CA ALA A 44 8.53 -16.61 8.18
C ALA A 44 8.64 -15.07 8.31
N VAL A 45 9.65 -14.46 7.68
CA VAL A 45 9.78 -13.00 7.63
C VAL A 45 8.58 -12.37 6.91
N LEU A 46 8.20 -12.89 5.74
CA LEU A 46 7.06 -12.37 4.96
C LEU A 46 5.73 -12.48 5.73
N GLU A 47 5.50 -13.59 6.42
CA GLU A 47 4.30 -13.80 7.24
C GLU A 47 4.21 -12.81 8.40
N ARG A 48 5.34 -12.57 9.10
CA ARG A 48 5.42 -11.54 10.15
C ARG A 48 5.13 -10.15 9.60
N LEU A 49 5.68 -9.80 8.44
CA LEU A 49 5.44 -8.51 7.80
C LEU A 49 3.96 -8.36 7.43
N ALA A 50 3.34 -9.41 6.90
CA ALA A 50 1.93 -9.41 6.51
C ALA A 50 1.00 -9.24 7.72
N ALA A 51 1.27 -9.95 8.83
CA ALA A 51 0.53 -9.81 10.08
C ALA A 51 0.59 -8.39 10.67
N SER A 52 1.67 -7.65 10.36
CA SER A 52 1.85 -6.27 10.81
C SER A 52 1.23 -5.23 9.87
N GLN A 53 0.62 -5.63 8.74
CA GLN A 53 -0.06 -4.71 7.83
C GLN A 53 -1.44 -4.40 8.36
N THR A 54 -1.59 -3.25 9.02
CA THR A 54 -2.89 -2.69 9.31
C THR A 54 -3.42 -1.99 8.06
N THR A 55 -4.48 -2.55 7.48
CA THR A 55 -5.27 -1.84 6.47
C THR A 55 -6.00 -0.71 7.18
N PRO A 56 -5.71 0.56 6.87
CA PRO A 56 -6.43 1.65 7.52
C PRO A 56 -7.87 1.65 6.98
N ASN A 57 -8.84 1.42 7.86
CA ASN A 57 -10.25 1.65 7.56
C ASN A 57 -10.52 3.16 7.52
N ARG A 58 -11.23 3.62 6.50
CA ARG A 58 -11.56 5.02 6.24
C ARG A 58 -13.04 5.15 5.99
N THR A 59 -13.62 6.28 6.35
CA THR A 59 -15.02 6.58 6.05
C THR A 59 -15.06 7.56 4.88
N CYS A 60 -15.85 7.25 3.86
CA CYS A 60 -15.97 8.11 2.69
C CYS A 60 -16.75 9.39 3.07
N PRO A 61 -16.18 10.59 2.87
CA PRO A 61 -16.88 11.83 3.19
C PRO A 61 -18.06 12.12 2.26
N GLN A 62 -18.11 11.49 1.08
CA GLN A 62 -19.19 11.69 0.11
C GLN A 62 -20.43 10.84 0.42
N CYS A 63 -20.26 9.56 0.77
CA CYS A 63 -21.37 8.63 0.97
C CYS A 63 -21.45 7.99 2.37
N GLY A 64 -20.44 8.16 3.22
CA GLY A 64 -20.39 7.58 4.57
C GLY A 64 -19.95 6.11 4.64
N THR A 65 -19.68 5.43 3.52
CA THR A 65 -19.24 4.03 3.52
C THR A 65 -17.86 3.87 4.15
N ALA A 66 -17.69 2.87 5.03
CA ALA A 66 -16.39 2.45 5.53
C ALA A 66 -15.67 1.59 4.48
N PHE A 67 -14.40 1.89 4.18
CA PHE A 67 -13.59 1.20 3.20
C PHE A 67 -12.12 1.17 3.61
N GLY A 68 -11.40 0.10 3.25
CA GLY A 68 -9.94 0.04 3.39
C GLY A 68 -9.23 0.59 2.16
N CYS A 69 -7.99 1.05 2.32
CA CYS A 69 -7.05 1.19 1.20
C CYS A 69 -5.95 0.13 1.28
N GLY A 70 -5.56 -0.46 0.14
CA GLY A 70 -4.50 -1.47 0.08
C GLY A 70 -4.95 -2.93 0.06
N THR A 71 -6.25 -3.19 -0.04
CA THR A 71 -6.82 -4.55 -0.12
C THR A 71 -7.62 -4.79 -1.42
N GLY A 72 -7.49 -3.93 -2.42
CA GLY A 72 -8.30 -4.00 -3.64
C GLY A 72 -7.78 -3.11 -4.76
N GLY A 73 -8.12 -3.42 -5.99
CA GLY A 73 -7.49 -2.89 -7.21
C GLY A 73 -7.17 -4.04 -8.15
N ARG A 74 -6.90 -3.78 -9.42
CA ARG A 74 -6.74 -4.83 -10.45
C ARG A 74 -5.59 -5.81 -10.14
N SER A 75 -4.63 -5.37 -9.33
CA SER A 75 -3.45 -6.13 -8.92
C SER A 75 -3.44 -6.53 -7.44
N GLY A 76 -4.55 -6.35 -6.70
CA GLY A 76 -4.60 -6.62 -5.26
C GLY A 76 -3.87 -5.58 -4.39
N GLY A 77 -3.70 -4.34 -4.89
CA GLY A 77 -3.00 -3.23 -4.23
C GLY A 77 -3.95 -2.20 -3.61
N CYS A 78 -3.63 -0.91 -3.71
CA CYS A 78 -4.57 0.19 -3.45
C CYS A 78 -5.27 0.58 -4.76
N TRP A 79 -6.59 0.51 -4.83
CA TRP A 79 -7.37 0.84 -6.03
C TRP A 79 -7.18 2.29 -6.49
N CYS A 80 -6.80 3.21 -5.59
CA CYS A 80 -6.47 4.59 -5.97
C CYS A 80 -5.22 4.70 -6.86
N GLN A 81 -4.35 3.68 -6.91
CA GLN A 81 -3.19 3.62 -7.80
C GLN A 81 -3.52 3.08 -9.20
N ASP A 82 -4.72 2.51 -9.39
CA ASP A 82 -5.19 2.06 -10.70
C ASP A 82 -5.79 3.20 -11.54
N LEU A 83 -5.97 4.38 -10.96
CA LEU A 83 -6.63 5.52 -11.58
C LEU A 83 -5.60 6.48 -12.18
N PRO A 84 -5.88 7.07 -13.37
CA PRO A 84 -4.96 7.97 -14.03
C PRO A 84 -4.74 9.23 -13.18
N ALA A 85 -3.48 9.70 -13.10
CA ALA A 85 -3.10 10.92 -12.38
C ALA A 85 -3.47 12.20 -13.15
N THR A 86 -4.69 12.26 -13.69
CA THR A 86 -5.13 13.28 -14.64
C THR A 86 -6.07 14.29 -13.98
N LEU A 87 -5.65 14.92 -12.87
CA LEU A 87 -6.29 16.14 -12.34
C LEU A 87 -5.27 16.98 -11.54
N PRO A 88 -5.31 18.33 -11.59
CA PRO A 88 -4.74 19.14 -10.52
C PRO A 88 -5.53 18.87 -9.23
N VAL A 89 -4.86 18.44 -8.17
CA VAL A 89 -5.50 18.13 -6.88
C VAL A 89 -6.04 19.45 -6.29
N PRO A 90 -7.37 19.68 -6.23
CA PRO A 90 -7.89 20.86 -5.56
C PRO A 90 -7.57 20.76 -4.07
N GLU A 91 -7.25 21.87 -3.39
CA GLU A 91 -6.87 21.87 -1.96
C GLU A 91 -7.96 21.24 -1.04
N ALA A 92 -9.20 21.18 -1.52
CA ALA A 92 -10.33 20.50 -0.88
C ALA A 92 -10.30 18.95 -0.98
N ALA A 93 -9.46 18.36 -1.84
CA ALA A 93 -9.28 16.91 -2.01
C ALA A 93 -8.44 16.26 -0.90
N ALA A 94 -8.45 16.83 0.30
CA ALA A 94 -7.70 16.37 1.47
C ALA A 94 -8.21 15.04 2.07
N SER A 95 -9.12 14.31 1.40
CA SER A 95 -9.76 13.12 1.97
C SER A 95 -9.90 11.96 0.98
N CYS A 96 -9.70 10.74 1.47
CA CYS A 96 -9.86 9.52 0.69
C CYS A 96 -11.35 9.27 0.41
N LEU A 97 -11.74 9.10 -0.85
CA LEU A 97 -13.07 8.65 -1.27
C LEU A 97 -13.09 7.12 -1.40
N CYS A 98 -14.28 6.50 -1.41
CA CYS A 98 -14.41 5.07 -1.73
C CYS A 98 -14.33 4.82 -3.26
N PRO A 99 -14.15 3.56 -3.72
CA PRO A 99 -14.03 3.24 -5.14
C PRO A 99 -15.18 3.77 -6.01
N ASP A 100 -16.43 3.59 -5.56
CA ASP A 100 -17.61 4.02 -6.32
C ASP A 100 -17.69 5.54 -6.46
N CYS A 101 -17.45 6.27 -5.35
CA CYS A 101 -17.50 7.72 -5.34
C CYS A 101 -16.35 8.34 -6.15
N LEU A 102 -15.14 7.78 -6.09
CA LEU A 102 -14.03 8.27 -6.90
C LEU A 102 -14.23 7.96 -8.39
N GLY A 103 -14.73 6.77 -8.73
CA GLY A 103 -15.09 6.43 -10.12
C GLY A 103 -16.14 7.39 -10.69
N ALA A 104 -17.17 7.72 -9.91
CA ALA A 104 -18.17 8.70 -10.31
C ALA A 104 -17.55 10.09 -10.56
N LEU A 105 -16.63 10.56 -9.72
CA LEU A 105 -15.98 11.86 -9.92
C LEU A 105 -15.14 11.89 -11.19
N ILE A 106 -14.37 10.84 -11.47
CA ILE A 106 -13.54 10.75 -12.68
C ILE A 106 -14.43 10.79 -13.93
N ASN A 107 -15.49 9.96 -13.97
CA ASN A 107 -16.42 9.93 -15.10
C ASN A 107 -17.12 11.29 -15.34
N ASN A 108 -17.45 12.02 -14.27
CA ASN A 108 -18.04 13.36 -14.39
C ASN A 108 -17.03 14.39 -14.91
N ALA A 109 -15.75 14.25 -14.58
CA ALA A 109 -14.69 15.11 -15.11
C ALA A 109 -14.43 14.86 -16.60
N GLU A 110 -14.52 13.60 -17.05
CA GLU A 110 -14.38 13.23 -18.48
C GLU A 110 -15.55 13.74 -19.33
N ASN A 111 -16.74 13.91 -18.76
CA ASN A 111 -17.94 14.36 -19.45
C ASN A 111 -18.07 15.91 -19.54
N LEU A 112 -17.04 16.65 -19.10
CA LEU A 112 -16.94 18.11 -19.17
C LEU A 112 -15.91 18.60 -20.22
N THR A 113 -15.44 17.69 -21.07
CA THR A 113 -14.63 17.94 -22.27
C THR A 113 -15.40 17.55 -23.52
#